data_AF-A0A084SPV7-F1
#
_entry.id   AF-A0A084SPV7-F1
#
_cell.length_a   1.000
_cell.length_b   1.000
_cell.length_c   1.000
_cell.angle_alpha   90.00
_cell.angle_beta   90.00
_cell.angle_gamma   90.00
#
_symmetry.space_group_name_H-M   'P 1'
#
loop_
_entity.id
_entity.type
_entity.pdbx_description
1 polymer ?
#
loop_
_entity_poly.entity_id
_entity_poly.type
_entity_poly.pdbx_seq_one_letter_code
_entity_poly.pdbx_strand_id
1 'polypeptide(L)'
;MRVLAEGAGVDAGTLRHYFGDRQGVVQAAFEYLLKFGQERQAWAKTLADLPAREAFSQLLGQVAAAWSGALGGMHATGFAEGMADSELGQIYVSSILEPTLSSVEELLIVFHTRGELSVPNARVAALALMSPVLLALFHQHQLQGRRCRPLVMEHFIEQHLDGFLKGYTKS
;
A
#
# COMPACT_ATOMS: atom_id res chain seq x y z
N MET A 1 10.20 -3.03 -22.62
CA MET A 1 9.88 -4.37 -23.15
C MET A 1 10.95 -5.40 -22.87
N ARG A 2 12.20 -5.23 -23.35
CA ARG A 2 13.26 -6.24 -23.15
C ARG A 2 13.49 -6.67 -21.68
N VAL A 3 13.65 -5.70 -20.78
CA VAL A 3 13.84 -5.96 -19.33
C VAL A 3 12.64 -6.69 -18.71
N LEU A 4 11.41 -6.34 -19.12
CA LEU A 4 10.18 -7.00 -18.65
C LEU A 4 10.11 -8.46 -19.15
N ALA A 5 10.51 -8.69 -20.40
CA ALA A 5 10.55 -10.01 -21.01
C ALA A 5 11.57 -10.92 -20.31
N GLU A 6 12.79 -10.40 -20.09
CA GLU A 6 13.84 -11.08 -19.32
C GLU A 6 13.36 -11.42 -17.90
N GLY A 7 12.71 -10.49 -17.20
CA GLY A 7 12.15 -10.73 -15.86
C GLY A 7 10.99 -11.73 -15.83
N ALA A 8 10.22 -11.83 -16.91
CA ALA A 8 9.12 -12.78 -17.06
C ALA A 8 9.55 -14.14 -17.66
N GLY A 9 10.83 -14.30 -18.03
CA GLY A 9 11.34 -15.52 -18.65
C GLY A 9 10.79 -15.79 -20.06
N VAL A 10 10.38 -14.74 -20.78
CA VAL A 10 9.80 -14.82 -22.13
C VAL A 10 10.56 -13.92 -23.11
N ASP A 11 10.33 -14.06 -24.41
CA ASP A 11 10.90 -13.14 -25.39
C ASP A 11 10.06 -11.85 -25.51
N ALA A 12 10.70 -10.78 -25.99
CA ALA A 12 10.07 -9.47 -26.13
C ALA A 12 8.96 -9.42 -27.20
N GLY A 13 8.92 -10.39 -28.13
CA GLY A 13 7.85 -10.57 -29.11
C GLY A 13 6.60 -11.13 -28.46
N THR A 14 6.75 -12.12 -27.58
CA THR A 14 5.65 -12.68 -26.77
C THR A 14 4.93 -11.59 -25.97
N LEU A 15 5.65 -10.75 -25.22
CA LEU A 15 5.00 -9.64 -24.49
C LEU A 15 4.30 -8.65 -25.44
N ARG A 16 4.87 -8.39 -26.61
CA ARG A 16 4.28 -7.48 -27.61
C ARG A 16 3.00 -8.06 -28.22
N HIS A 17 2.97 -9.38 -28.42
CA HIS A 17 1.81 -10.07 -28.96
C HIS A 17 0.62 -10.03 -27.97
N TYR A 18 0.87 -10.28 -26.68
CA TYR A 18 -0.20 -10.34 -25.68
C TYR A 18 -0.63 -8.98 -25.15
N PHE A 19 0.31 -8.05 -25.00
CA PHE A 19 0.07 -6.80 -24.27
C PHE A 19 0.28 -5.55 -25.13
N GLY A 20 0.65 -5.71 -26.40
CA GLY A 20 0.94 -4.61 -27.32
C GLY A 20 2.25 -3.92 -26.97
N ASP A 21 2.24 -3.06 -25.97
CA ASP A 21 3.37 -2.24 -25.58
C ASP A 21 3.69 -2.35 -24.08
N ARG A 22 4.54 -1.45 -23.60
CA ARG A 22 4.95 -1.43 -22.21
C ARG A 22 3.80 -1.04 -21.28
N GLN A 23 2.94 -0.12 -21.70
CA GLN A 23 1.79 0.33 -20.94
C GLN A 23 0.81 -0.83 -20.74
N GLY A 24 0.51 -1.58 -21.81
CA GLY A 24 -0.35 -2.77 -21.71
C GLY A 24 0.19 -3.86 -20.78
N VAL A 25 1.52 -4.07 -20.72
CA VAL A 25 2.12 -5.02 -19.77
C VAL A 25 1.93 -4.55 -18.33
N VAL A 26 2.17 -3.26 -18.05
CA VAL A 26 2.04 -2.68 -16.70
C VAL A 26 0.57 -2.70 -16.25
N GLN A 27 -0.35 -2.34 -17.14
CA GLN A 27 -1.79 -2.41 -16.86
C GLN A 27 -2.22 -3.84 -16.52
N ALA A 28 -1.86 -4.83 -17.35
CA ALA A 28 -2.20 -6.23 -17.10
C ALA A 28 -1.62 -6.74 -15.78
N ALA A 29 -0.40 -6.31 -15.42
CA ALA A 29 0.20 -6.62 -14.13
C ALA A 29 -0.63 -6.03 -12.96
N PHE A 30 -1.05 -4.77 -13.04
CA PHE A 30 -1.88 -4.15 -12.00
C PHE A 30 -3.26 -4.79 -11.88
N GLU A 31 -3.90 -5.15 -12.99
CA GLU A 31 -5.18 -5.87 -13.00
C GLU A 31 -5.06 -7.26 -12.36
N TYR A 32 -3.97 -7.98 -12.63
CA TYR A 32 -3.70 -9.26 -11.98
C TYR A 32 -3.51 -9.09 -10.46
N LEU A 33 -2.81 -8.05 -10.04
CA LEU A 33 -2.53 -7.77 -8.64
C LEU A 33 -3.77 -7.32 -7.86
N LEU A 34 -4.72 -6.64 -8.52
CA LEU A 34 -6.01 -6.28 -7.93
C LEU A 34 -6.78 -7.51 -7.40
N LYS A 35 -6.67 -8.67 -8.06
CA LYS A 35 -7.31 -9.91 -7.59
C LYS A 35 -6.78 -10.37 -6.22
N PHE A 36 -5.47 -10.24 -5.99
CA PHE A 36 -4.88 -10.50 -4.67
C PHE A 36 -5.24 -9.44 -3.64
N GLY A 37 -5.50 -8.21 -4.09
CA GLY A 37 -6.01 -7.13 -3.25
C GLY A 37 -7.33 -7.50 -2.57
N GLN A 38 -8.25 -8.17 -3.27
CA GLN A 38 -9.58 -8.51 -2.75
C GLN A 38 -9.55 -9.41 -1.50
N GLU A 39 -8.68 -10.42 -1.48
CA GLU A 39 -8.50 -11.28 -0.30
C GLU A 39 -7.97 -10.49 0.90
N ARG A 40 -7.06 -9.54 0.64
CA ARG A 40 -6.51 -8.65 1.68
C ARG A 40 -7.55 -7.67 2.21
N GLN A 41 -8.45 -7.17 1.36
CA GLN A 41 -9.58 -6.35 1.79
C GLN A 41 -10.55 -7.15 2.66
N ALA A 42 -10.85 -8.40 2.30
CA ALA A 42 -11.70 -9.27 3.10
C ALA A 42 -11.08 -9.53 4.49
N TRP A 43 -9.77 -9.80 4.53
CA TRP A 43 -9.04 -9.91 5.80
C TRP A 43 -9.07 -8.61 6.61
N ALA A 44 -8.83 -7.45 6.00
CA ALA A 44 -8.84 -6.16 6.70
C ALA A 44 -10.19 -5.89 7.40
N LYS A 45 -11.31 -6.32 6.81
CA LYS A 45 -12.64 -6.21 7.43
C LYS A 45 -12.77 -7.01 8.73
N THR A 46 -12.06 -8.13 8.86
CA THR A 46 -12.07 -8.92 10.11
C THR A 46 -11.40 -8.19 11.28
N LEU A 47 -10.55 -7.18 10.99
CA LEU A 47 -9.90 -6.38 12.03
C LEU A 47 -10.87 -5.41 12.72
N ALA A 48 -12.04 -5.16 12.13
CA ALA A 48 -13.06 -4.27 12.68
C ALA A 48 -13.60 -4.73 14.05
N ASP A 49 -13.46 -6.02 14.36
CA ASP A 49 -13.89 -6.61 15.64
C ASP A 49 -12.89 -6.34 16.78
N LEU A 50 -11.66 -5.95 16.45
CA LEU A 50 -10.61 -5.65 17.43
C LEU A 50 -10.71 -4.21 17.96
N PRO A 51 -10.04 -3.87 19.08
CA PRO A 51 -9.79 -2.48 19.46
C PRO A 51 -8.95 -1.75 18.39
N ALA A 52 -9.20 -0.44 18.18
CA ALA A 52 -8.57 0.34 17.11
C ALA A 52 -7.04 0.23 17.08
N ARG A 53 -6.39 0.29 18.25
CA ARG A 53 -4.92 0.16 18.36
C ARG A 53 -4.44 -1.21 17.87
N GLU A 54 -5.11 -2.28 18.27
CA GLU A 54 -4.72 -3.63 17.89
C GLU A 54 -4.94 -3.87 16.39
N ALA A 55 -6.10 -3.45 15.87
CA ALA A 55 -6.42 -3.53 14.45
C ALA A 55 -5.38 -2.85 13.57
N PHE A 56 -5.02 -1.59 13.88
CA PHE A 56 -4.02 -0.87 13.09
C PHE A 56 -2.60 -1.41 13.28
N SER A 57 -2.24 -1.89 14.46
CA SER A 57 -0.96 -2.56 14.67
C SER A 57 -0.83 -3.81 13.80
N GLN A 58 -1.86 -4.65 13.75
CA GLN A 58 -1.88 -5.84 12.89
C GLN A 58 -1.88 -5.49 11.40
N LEU A 59 -2.67 -4.49 10.99
CA LEU A 59 -2.71 -4.01 9.61
C LEU A 59 -1.36 -3.51 9.12
N LEU A 60 -0.73 -2.61 9.88
CA LEU A 60 0.56 -2.01 9.52
C LEU A 60 1.69 -3.04 9.57
N GLY A 61 1.68 -3.94 10.55
CA GLY A 61 2.63 -5.05 10.64
C GLY A 61 2.53 -5.98 9.43
N GLN A 62 1.32 -6.31 8.99
CA GLN A 62 1.09 -7.14 7.81
C GLN A 62 1.57 -6.46 6.51
N VAL A 63 1.35 -5.15 6.37
CA VAL A 63 1.89 -4.36 5.24
C VAL A 63 3.41 -4.41 5.23
N ALA A 64 4.06 -4.17 6.38
CA ALA A 64 5.51 -4.21 6.48
C ALA A 64 6.10 -5.60 6.18
N ALA A 65 5.46 -6.66 6.68
CA ALA A 65 5.88 -8.03 6.41
C ALA A 65 5.77 -8.38 4.91
N ALA A 66 4.64 -8.04 4.30
CA ALA A 66 4.38 -8.29 2.87
C ALA A 66 5.29 -7.46 1.94
N TRP A 67 5.83 -6.33 2.42
CA TRP A 67 6.63 -5.40 1.61
C TRP A 67 7.85 -6.05 0.98
N SER A 68 8.50 -6.97 1.69
CA SER A 68 9.67 -7.70 1.22
C SER A 68 9.37 -8.67 0.08
N GLY A 69 8.10 -9.06 -0.09
CA GLY A 69 7.61 -9.85 -1.21
C GLY A 69 7.23 -8.96 -2.41
N ALA A 70 6.16 -9.32 -3.11
CA ALA A 70 5.72 -8.60 -4.32
C ALA A 70 5.21 -7.17 -4.05
N LEU A 71 4.77 -6.87 -2.83
CA LEU A 71 4.08 -5.62 -2.50
C LEU A 71 4.98 -4.38 -2.68
N GLY A 72 6.21 -4.42 -2.19
CA GLY A 72 7.11 -3.28 -2.31
C GLY A 72 7.52 -2.99 -3.75
N GLY A 73 7.78 -4.02 -4.55
CA GLY A 73 8.09 -3.87 -5.98
C GLY A 73 6.89 -3.33 -6.77
N MET A 74 5.68 -3.76 -6.43
CA MET A 74 4.44 -3.27 -7.04
C MET A 74 4.26 -1.77 -6.82
N HIS A 75 4.30 -1.31 -5.57
CA HIS A 75 4.16 0.12 -5.30
C HIS A 75 5.31 0.93 -5.90
N ALA A 76 6.55 0.42 -5.88
CA ALA A 76 7.70 1.10 -6.49
C ALA A 76 7.51 1.33 -7.99
N THR A 77 7.02 0.30 -8.69
CA THR A 77 6.71 0.38 -10.12
C THR A 77 5.56 1.35 -10.34
N GLY A 78 4.49 1.24 -9.56
CA GLY A 78 3.35 2.16 -9.60
C GLY A 78 3.75 3.62 -9.48
N PHE A 79 4.61 3.96 -8.53
CA PHE A 79 5.11 5.33 -8.38
C PHE A 79 6.06 5.76 -9.51
N ALA A 80 7.03 4.91 -9.87
CA ALA A 80 8.01 5.26 -10.90
C ALA A 80 7.34 5.49 -12.27
N GLU A 81 6.44 4.59 -12.65
CA GLU A 81 5.70 4.70 -13.91
C GLU A 81 4.62 5.77 -13.85
N GLY A 82 3.86 5.82 -12.75
CA GLY A 82 2.75 6.74 -12.62
C GLY A 82 3.15 8.22 -12.49
N MET A 83 4.36 8.50 -11.99
CA MET A 83 4.90 9.87 -12.00
C MET A 83 5.40 10.29 -13.38
N ALA A 84 5.78 9.34 -14.24
CA ALA A 84 6.26 9.61 -15.59
C ALA A 84 5.12 9.67 -16.63
N ASP A 85 4.01 9.00 -16.36
CA ASP A 85 2.87 8.86 -17.27
C ASP A 85 1.56 8.97 -16.48
N SER A 86 0.73 9.96 -16.83
CA SER A 86 -0.52 10.25 -16.12
C SER A 86 -1.57 9.14 -16.24
N GLU A 87 -1.60 8.42 -17.36
CA GLU A 87 -2.57 7.33 -17.56
C GLU A 87 -2.18 6.13 -16.69
N LEU A 88 -0.91 5.75 -16.70
CA LEU A 88 -0.38 4.72 -15.79
C LEU A 88 -0.52 5.13 -14.32
N GLY A 89 -0.34 6.42 -14.02
CA GLY A 89 -0.57 6.97 -12.69
C GLY A 89 -2.01 6.80 -12.23
N GLN A 90 -2.96 7.12 -13.10
CA GLN A 90 -4.39 6.92 -12.82
C GLN A 90 -4.71 5.43 -12.59
N ILE A 91 -4.18 4.52 -13.41
CA ILE A 91 -4.39 3.08 -13.26
C ILE A 91 -3.84 2.60 -11.92
N TYR A 92 -2.58 2.94 -11.59
CA TYR A 92 -1.97 2.57 -10.31
C TYR A 92 -2.80 3.06 -9.12
N VAL A 93 -3.22 4.33 -9.16
CA VAL A 93 -4.03 4.93 -8.09
C VAL A 93 -5.35 4.18 -7.94
N SER A 94 -6.10 3.97 -9.03
CA SER A 94 -7.41 3.33 -8.97
C SER A 94 -7.37 1.84 -8.66
N SER A 95 -6.33 1.13 -9.07
CA SER A 95 -6.27 -0.33 -8.99
C SER A 95 -5.54 -0.83 -7.74
N ILE A 96 -4.67 -0.03 -7.14
CA ILE A 96 -3.83 -0.47 -6.02
C ILE A 96 -3.92 0.48 -4.83
N LEU A 97 -3.63 1.77 -5.03
CA LEU A 97 -3.47 2.70 -3.92
C LEU A 97 -4.81 3.04 -3.25
N GLU A 98 -5.81 3.48 -4.01
CA GLU A 98 -7.13 3.83 -3.48
C GLU A 98 -7.83 2.61 -2.84
N PRO A 99 -7.84 1.40 -3.44
CA PRO A 99 -8.39 0.22 -2.77
C PRO A 99 -7.74 -0.11 -1.41
N THR A 100 -6.44 0.18 -1.26
CA THR A 100 -5.72 0.02 0.01
C THR A 100 -6.17 1.08 1.03
N LEU A 101 -6.25 2.35 0.60
CA LEU A 101 -6.69 3.45 1.46
C LEU A 101 -8.16 3.27 1.88
N SER A 102 -9.04 2.86 0.98
CA SER A 102 -10.46 2.62 1.27
C SER A 102 -10.65 1.57 2.37
N SER A 103 -9.87 0.49 2.40
CA SER A 103 -9.96 -0.49 3.51
C SER A 103 -9.55 0.11 4.86
N VAL A 104 -8.60 1.04 4.88
CA VAL A 104 -8.22 1.77 6.10
C VAL A 104 -9.30 2.77 6.49
N GLU A 105 -9.92 3.45 5.51
CA GLU A 105 -11.07 4.34 5.73
C GLU A 105 -12.25 3.60 6.36
N GLU A 106 -12.58 2.40 5.86
CA GLU A 106 -13.63 1.55 6.43
C GLU A 106 -13.39 1.27 7.92
N LEU A 107 -12.17 0.90 8.30
CA LEU A 107 -11.80 0.67 9.71
C LEU A 107 -11.91 1.96 10.54
N LEU A 108 -11.42 3.09 10.01
CA LEU A 108 -11.51 4.39 10.69
C LEU A 108 -12.97 4.80 10.95
N ILE A 109 -13.87 4.57 9.99
CA ILE A 109 -15.31 4.82 10.13
C ILE A 109 -15.91 3.95 11.23
N VAL A 110 -15.55 2.66 11.29
CA VAL A 110 -16.00 1.75 12.36
C VAL A 110 -15.54 2.25 13.73
N PHE A 111 -14.25 2.54 13.90
CA PHE A 111 -13.71 2.99 15.19
C PHE A 111 -14.20 4.38 15.59
N HIS A 112 -14.51 5.23 14.62
CA HIS A 112 -15.17 6.50 14.88
C HIS A 112 -16.60 6.30 15.40
N THR A 113 -17.37 5.42 14.75
CA THR A 113 -18.76 5.11 15.11
C THR A 113 -18.85 4.45 16.49
N ARG A 114 -17.88 3.60 16.84
CA ARG A 114 -17.72 3.00 18.19
C ARG A 114 -17.26 4.01 19.25
N GLY A 115 -16.87 5.21 18.84
CA GLY A 115 -16.41 6.27 19.74
C GLY A 115 -14.99 6.09 20.26
N GLU A 116 -14.22 5.14 19.72
CA GLU A 116 -12.81 4.90 20.05
C GLU A 116 -11.91 6.00 19.48
N LEU A 117 -12.28 6.56 18.32
CA LEU A 117 -11.57 7.65 17.66
C LEU A 117 -12.52 8.80 17.26
N SER A 118 -11.98 10.01 17.14
CA SER A 118 -12.67 11.19 16.63
C SER A 118 -12.15 11.54 15.24
N VAL A 119 -12.66 10.88 14.20
CA VAL A 119 -12.16 10.99 12.82
C VAL A 119 -13.19 11.71 11.94
N PRO A 120 -13.16 13.05 11.85
CA PRO A 120 -14.14 13.81 11.06
C PRO A 120 -13.98 13.61 9.55
N ASN A 121 -12.81 13.16 9.10
CA ASN A 121 -12.54 12.86 7.70
C ASN A 121 -11.68 11.59 7.59
N ALA A 122 -12.32 10.47 7.27
CA ALA A 122 -11.67 9.16 7.18
C ALA A 122 -10.58 9.12 6.09
N ARG A 123 -10.82 9.72 4.92
CA ARG A 123 -9.86 9.79 3.81
C ARG A 123 -8.55 10.48 4.21
N VAL A 124 -8.65 11.63 4.85
CA VAL A 124 -7.47 12.37 5.33
C VAL A 124 -6.73 11.57 6.41
N ALA A 125 -7.46 10.94 7.34
CA ALA A 125 -6.88 10.11 8.38
C ALA A 125 -6.20 8.84 7.82
N ALA A 126 -6.78 8.19 6.81
CA ALA A 126 -6.18 7.03 6.14
C ALA A 126 -4.85 7.40 5.47
N LEU A 127 -4.80 8.54 4.76
CA LEU A 127 -3.57 9.07 4.20
C LEU A 127 -2.53 9.40 5.27
N ALA A 128 -2.95 10.04 6.37
CA ALA A 128 -2.06 10.38 7.48
C ALA A 128 -1.50 9.12 8.18
N LEU A 129 -2.28 8.04 8.27
CA LEU A 129 -1.84 6.77 8.83
C LEU A 129 -0.86 6.05 7.88
N MET A 130 -1.21 5.93 6.60
CA MET A 130 -0.47 5.08 5.66
C MET A 130 0.78 5.74 5.07
N SER A 131 0.76 7.05 4.80
CA SER A 131 1.84 7.71 4.05
C SER A 131 3.21 7.60 4.74
N PRO A 132 3.34 7.80 6.06
CA PRO A 132 4.63 7.65 6.75
C PRO A 132 5.15 6.21 6.68
N VAL A 133 4.26 5.22 6.77
CA VAL A 133 4.61 3.79 6.70
C VAL A 133 5.10 3.41 5.30
N LEU A 134 4.37 3.81 4.26
CA LEU A 134 4.79 3.58 2.87
C LEU A 134 6.14 4.25 2.58
N LEU A 135 6.33 5.50 2.99
CA LEU A 135 7.59 6.22 2.80
C LEU A 135 8.75 5.55 3.55
N ALA A 136 8.53 5.12 4.79
CA ALA A 136 9.55 4.41 5.58
C ALA A 136 9.95 3.09 4.91
N LEU A 137 8.98 2.34 4.38
CA LEU A 137 9.23 1.10 3.66
C LEU A 137 9.98 1.34 2.35
N PHE A 138 9.60 2.35 1.56
CA PHE A 138 10.36 2.77 0.38
C PHE A 138 11.80 3.14 0.71
N HIS A 139 11.97 3.97 1.75
CA HIS A 139 13.28 4.39 2.23
C HIS A 139 14.14 3.18 2.59
N GLN A 140 13.63 2.24 3.40
CA GLN A 140 14.41 1.11 3.86
C GLN A 140 14.72 0.08 2.76
N HIS A 141 13.76 -0.19 1.86
CA HIS A 141 13.85 -1.29 0.90
C HIS A 141 14.25 -0.82 -0.51
N GLN A 142 13.43 -0.01 -1.17
CA GLN A 142 13.63 0.37 -2.58
C GLN A 142 14.78 1.37 -2.74
N LEU A 143 14.91 2.32 -1.81
CA LEU A 143 15.94 3.36 -1.84
C LEU A 143 17.22 2.94 -1.09
N GLN A 144 17.30 1.70 -0.60
CA GLN A 144 18.45 1.15 0.12
C GLN A 144 18.88 1.95 1.36
N GLY A 145 17.98 2.73 1.95
CA GLY A 145 18.24 3.53 3.15
C GLY A 145 18.71 2.71 4.35
N ARG A 146 18.38 1.41 4.40
CA ARG A 146 18.92 0.47 5.40
C ARG A 146 20.45 0.40 5.44
N ARG A 147 21.14 0.76 4.34
CA ARG A 147 22.61 0.76 4.25
C ARG A 147 23.25 1.99 4.88
N CYS A 148 22.52 3.10 4.99
CA CYS A 148 23.05 4.37 5.50
C CYS A 148 22.36 4.87 6.77
N ARG A 149 21.07 4.58 6.94
CA ARG A 149 20.25 4.97 8.10
C ARG A 149 19.18 3.90 8.34
N PRO A 150 19.53 2.76 8.96
CA PRO A 150 18.59 1.70 9.26
C PRO A 150 17.47 2.18 10.19
N LEU A 151 16.26 1.70 9.95
CA LEU A 151 15.07 1.97 10.77
C LEU A 151 14.48 0.63 11.19
N VAL A 152 14.26 0.45 12.49
CA VAL A 152 13.55 -0.72 13.00
C VAL A 152 12.06 -0.51 12.78
N MET A 153 11.49 -1.19 11.78
CA MET A 153 10.15 -0.92 11.29
C MET A 153 9.06 -1.13 12.35
N GLU A 154 9.22 -2.14 13.21
CA GLU A 154 8.31 -2.40 14.34
C GLU A 154 8.21 -1.20 15.28
N HIS A 155 9.36 -0.67 15.74
CA HIS A 155 9.41 0.49 16.62
C HIS A 155 8.85 1.74 15.94
N PHE A 156 9.12 1.92 14.64
CA PHE A 156 8.56 3.03 13.87
C PHE A 156 7.03 2.97 13.80
N ILE A 157 6.46 1.78 13.50
CA ILE A 157 5.01 1.57 13.44
C ILE A 157 4.36 1.85 14.79
N GLU A 158 4.93 1.35 15.88
CA GLU A 158 4.41 1.58 17.24
C GLU A 158 4.36 3.07 17.58
N GLN A 159 5.47 3.78 17.35
CA GLN A 159 5.56 5.22 17.65
C GLN A 159 4.63 6.06 16.77
N HIS A 160 4.58 5.74 15.48
CA HIS A 160 3.68 6.39 14.53
C HIS A 160 2.21 6.18 14.93
N LEU A 161 1.84 4.94 15.29
CA LEU A 161 0.49 4.61 15.73
C LEU A 161 0.13 5.31 17.04
N ASP A 162 1.04 5.37 18.02
CA ASP A 162 0.81 6.11 19.26
C ASP A 162 0.54 7.60 19.01
N GLY A 163 1.33 8.23 18.14
CA GLY A 163 1.12 9.62 17.74
C GLY A 163 -0.21 9.81 17.00
N PHE A 164 -0.51 8.92 16.07
CA PHE A 164 -1.76 8.94 15.32
C PHE A 164 -2.99 8.82 16.22
N LEU A 165 -3.04 7.81 17.11
CA LEU A 165 -4.18 7.61 17.99
C LEU A 165 -4.38 8.79 18.95
N LYS A 166 -3.30 9.33 19.52
CA LYS A 166 -3.34 10.56 20.36
C LYS A 166 -3.88 11.76 19.58
N GLY A 167 -3.54 11.90 18.30
CA GLY A 167 -4.05 12.97 17.44
C GLY A 167 -5.56 12.89 17.16
N TYR A 168 -6.16 11.69 17.31
CA TYR A 168 -7.57 11.42 17.07
C TYR A 168 -8.35 11.04 18.33
N THR A 169 -7.80 11.20 19.53
CA THR A 169 -8.60 11.06 20.76
C THR A 169 -9.65 12.17 20.84
N LYS A 170 -10.84 11.87 21.36
CA LYS A 170 -11.86 12.89 21.65
C LYS A 170 -11.26 13.92 22.62
N SER A 171 -11.35 15.21 22.25
CA SER A 171 -11.08 16.34 23.15
C SER A 171 -12.16 16.49 24.20
#